data_AF-A0A8B3CBY4-F1
#
_entry.id   AF-A0A8B3CBY4-F1
#
_cell.length_a   1.000
_cell.length_b   1.000
_cell.length_c   1.000
_cell.angle_alpha   90.00
_cell.angle_beta   90.00
_cell.angle_gamma   90.00
#
_symmetry.space_group_name_H-M   'P 1'
#
loop_
_entity.id
_entity.type
_entity.pdbx_description
1 polymer ?
#
loop_
_entity_poly.entity_id
_entity_poly.type
_entity_poly.pdbx_seq_one_letter_code
_entity_poly.pdbx_strand_id
1 'polypeptide(L)'
;MRKLIILLILACLNGPFAAAQNPEPVALSDSSSWCMVLIPDPQTYTKFDYNHPTFELMMHWIKQNKRRLNIRLVLCTGDLVEQNQRTVPDGVNGNLPSDKQWQFVSDAFGILDDVVPYILCTGNHDHGFDRAENRYSQLNSFFPANRKSLYTGLLKGMFKNEAGIPTLENAWYEFQAPGGDRFLIVSLEFNPRAAVVAEAKVLVNKPEYSEHKVIYLTHSYMDSKGRRIEKEGYKITDVTCGKALWEKLVEPSANSSMVLCGHVVDEMSHRGHVGFRTDKNRAGRTVNQMMFNAQAEGGSWHGNGGDGWLRILEFHPDGKTVTVHTFSPLFAVSPSTVGLSLRTEPYDHFSFSLE
;
A
#
# COMPACT_ATOMS: atom_id res chain seq x y z
N MET A 1 5.66 -52.90 -59.07
CA MET A 1 5.92 -52.80 -57.61
C MET A 1 5.02 -51.70 -57.04
N ARG A 2 4.22 -52.05 -56.03
CA ARG A 2 3.11 -51.24 -55.48
C ARG A 2 3.62 -49.95 -54.81
N LYS A 3 3.02 -48.80 -55.15
CA LYS A 3 3.19 -47.53 -54.44
C LYS A 3 2.41 -47.61 -53.11
N LEU A 4 3.11 -47.54 -51.99
CA LEU A 4 2.52 -47.47 -50.66
C LEU A 4 2.25 -45.98 -50.35
N ILE A 5 0.98 -45.58 -50.34
CA ILE A 5 0.55 -44.27 -49.85
C ILE A 5 0.44 -44.39 -48.33
N ILE A 6 1.37 -43.77 -47.60
CA ILE A 6 1.27 -43.62 -46.14
C ILE A 6 0.40 -42.39 -45.88
N LEU A 7 -0.84 -42.63 -45.46
CA LEU A 7 -1.73 -41.58 -44.95
C LEU A 7 -1.28 -41.25 -43.52
N LEU A 8 -0.64 -40.10 -43.31
CA LEU A 8 -0.41 -39.57 -41.97
C LEU A 8 -1.74 -39.02 -41.44
N ILE A 9 -2.40 -39.78 -40.57
CA ILE A 9 -3.52 -39.26 -39.77
C ILE A 9 -2.89 -38.43 -38.65
N LEU A 10 -2.92 -37.10 -38.80
CA LEU A 10 -2.62 -36.17 -37.71
C LEU A 10 -3.76 -36.29 -36.70
N ALA A 11 -3.59 -37.11 -35.67
CA ALA A 11 -4.48 -37.11 -34.52
C ALA A 11 -4.28 -35.78 -33.79
N CYS A 12 -5.17 -34.81 -34.04
CA CYS A 12 -5.32 -33.64 -33.19
C CYS A 12 -5.75 -34.11 -31.79
N LEU A 13 -4.78 -34.35 -30.92
CA LEU A 13 -4.98 -34.46 -29.48
C LEU A 13 -5.43 -33.09 -28.98
N ASN A 14 -6.72 -32.78 -29.13
CA ASN A 14 -7.40 -31.82 -28.28
C ASN A 14 -7.52 -32.45 -26.89
N GLY A 15 -6.40 -32.52 -26.17
CA GLY A 15 -6.45 -32.67 -24.73
C GLY A 15 -7.23 -31.48 -24.16
N PRO A 16 -7.99 -31.64 -23.07
CA PRO A 16 -8.56 -30.48 -22.40
C PRO A 16 -7.40 -29.52 -22.09
N PHE A 17 -7.45 -28.32 -22.68
CA PHE A 17 -6.67 -27.21 -22.16
C PHE A 17 -6.96 -27.18 -20.67
N ALA A 18 -5.95 -27.42 -19.84
CA ALA A 18 -6.07 -27.21 -18.41
C ALA A 18 -6.55 -25.77 -18.26
N ALA A 19 -7.81 -25.59 -17.88
CA ALA A 19 -8.31 -24.30 -17.47
C ALA A 19 -7.31 -23.77 -16.44
N ALA A 20 -6.85 -22.54 -16.61
CA ALA A 20 -5.89 -21.94 -15.69
C ALA A 20 -6.35 -22.23 -14.26
N GLN A 21 -5.47 -22.83 -13.46
CA GLN A 21 -5.78 -23.32 -12.11
C GLN A 21 -6.28 -22.23 -11.15
N ASN A 22 -6.22 -20.96 -11.55
CA ASN A 22 -6.60 -19.82 -10.74
C ASN A 22 -7.79 -19.10 -11.40
N PRO A 23 -8.96 -19.03 -10.73
CA PRO A 23 -9.99 -18.10 -11.16
C PRO A 23 -9.44 -16.67 -11.05
N GLU A 24 -9.76 -15.83 -12.04
CA GLU A 24 -9.29 -14.44 -12.14
C GLU A 24 -10.45 -13.47 -11.87
N PRO A 25 -10.86 -13.29 -10.61
CA PRO A 25 -12.08 -12.56 -10.26
C PRO A 25 -11.98 -11.05 -10.51
N VAL A 26 -10.77 -10.48 -10.45
CA VAL A 26 -10.53 -9.06 -10.76
C VAL A 26 -10.19 -8.92 -12.23
N ALA A 27 -10.90 -8.06 -12.95
CA ALA A 27 -10.56 -7.64 -14.31
C ALA A 27 -10.58 -6.11 -14.40
N LEU A 28 -9.79 -5.55 -15.31
CA LEU A 28 -9.88 -4.13 -15.63
C LEU A 28 -11.24 -3.84 -16.28
N SER A 29 -11.86 -2.74 -15.85
CA SER A 29 -13.07 -2.21 -16.49
C SER A 29 -12.77 -1.64 -17.90
N ASP A 30 -11.55 -1.13 -18.12
CA ASP A 30 -11.03 -0.75 -19.43
C ASP A 30 -9.62 -1.32 -19.64
N SER A 31 -9.37 -1.94 -20.80
CA SER A 31 -8.06 -2.53 -21.14
C SER A 31 -6.88 -1.54 -21.17
N SER A 32 -7.17 -0.24 -21.28
CA SER A 32 -6.18 0.85 -21.26
C SER A 32 -5.94 1.39 -19.85
N SER A 33 -6.74 0.97 -18.85
CA SER A 33 -6.54 1.33 -17.46
C SER A 33 -5.23 0.77 -16.91
N TRP A 34 -4.72 1.38 -15.84
CA TRP A 34 -3.58 0.87 -15.07
C TRP A 34 -3.90 0.83 -13.58
N CYS A 35 -3.24 -0.05 -12.84
CA CYS A 35 -3.51 -0.24 -11.41
C CYS A 35 -2.37 0.24 -10.52
N MET A 36 -2.77 0.86 -9.41
CA MET A 36 -1.97 0.98 -8.19
C MET A 36 -2.55 0.04 -7.14
N VAL A 37 -1.70 -0.74 -6.45
CA VAL A 37 -2.14 -1.59 -5.34
C VAL A 37 -1.76 -0.94 -4.03
N LEU A 38 -2.70 -0.85 -3.10
CA LEU A 38 -2.47 -0.40 -1.73
C LEU A 38 -2.57 -1.62 -0.79
N ILE A 39 -1.45 -1.91 -0.15
CA ILE A 39 -1.28 -2.93 0.89
C ILE A 39 -1.60 -2.27 2.24
N PRO A 40 -2.44 -2.89 3.09
CA PRO A 40 -2.76 -2.37 4.42
C PRO A 40 -1.61 -2.64 5.39
N ASP A 41 -1.82 -2.33 6.66
CA ASP A 41 -0.86 -2.50 7.74
C ASP A 41 -0.54 -4.00 7.99
N PRO A 42 0.70 -4.46 7.76
CA PRO A 42 1.01 -5.88 7.77
C PRO A 42 1.40 -6.46 9.13
N GLN A 43 1.47 -5.68 10.22
CA GLN A 43 2.04 -6.10 11.52
C GLN A 43 1.51 -7.44 12.06
N THR A 44 0.23 -7.78 11.82
CA THR A 44 -0.32 -9.07 12.25
C THR A 44 0.15 -10.24 11.36
N TYR A 45 0.46 -10.00 10.09
CA TYR A 45 1.17 -10.99 9.28
C TYR A 45 2.58 -11.21 9.80
N THR A 46 3.29 -10.14 10.16
CA THR A 46 4.73 -10.23 10.41
C THR A 46 5.06 -10.77 11.81
N LYS A 47 4.22 -10.49 12.82
CA LYS A 47 4.42 -10.93 14.22
C LYS A 47 4.14 -12.41 14.48
N PHE A 48 3.46 -13.09 13.56
CA PHE A 48 3.14 -14.52 13.64
C PHE A 48 3.70 -15.28 12.43
N ASP A 49 4.63 -16.21 12.67
CA ASP A 49 5.25 -17.02 11.60
C ASP A 49 4.23 -17.79 10.75
N TYR A 50 3.16 -18.30 11.36
CA TYR A 50 2.10 -19.01 10.66
C TYR A 50 1.24 -18.11 9.75
N ASN A 51 1.33 -16.79 9.86
CA ASN A 51 0.66 -15.84 8.97
C ASN A 51 1.53 -15.41 7.78
N HIS A 52 2.85 -15.71 7.81
CA HIS A 52 3.79 -15.33 6.76
C HIS A 52 3.35 -15.76 5.35
N PRO A 53 2.85 -17.00 5.13
CA PRO A 53 2.44 -17.44 3.80
C PRO A 53 1.29 -16.60 3.20
N THR A 54 0.42 -16.02 4.02
CA THR A 54 -0.68 -15.18 3.54
C THR A 54 -0.16 -13.87 2.93
N PHE A 55 0.82 -13.23 3.58
CA PHE A 55 1.41 -12.00 3.07
C PHE A 55 2.30 -12.25 1.85
N GLU A 56 3.06 -13.35 1.84
CA GLU A 56 3.80 -13.79 0.64
C GLU A 56 2.86 -14.07 -0.53
N LEU A 57 1.71 -14.71 -0.29
CA LEU A 57 0.68 -14.93 -1.30
C LEU A 57 0.20 -13.60 -1.91
N MET A 58 0.01 -12.55 -1.10
CA MET A 58 -0.34 -11.22 -1.61
C MET A 58 0.73 -10.67 -2.56
N MET A 59 2.01 -10.77 -2.20
CA MET A 59 3.12 -10.31 -3.06
C MET A 59 3.25 -11.14 -4.34
N HIS A 60 3.11 -12.46 -4.23
CA HIS A 60 3.11 -13.37 -5.39
C HIS A 60 1.93 -13.10 -6.32
N TRP A 61 0.75 -12.82 -5.78
CA TRP A 61 -0.42 -12.46 -6.58
C TRP A 61 -0.19 -11.15 -7.35
N ILE A 62 0.38 -10.12 -6.71
CA ILE A 62 0.76 -8.86 -7.39
C ILE A 62 1.74 -9.16 -8.53
N LYS A 63 2.77 -9.96 -8.27
CA LYS A 63 3.78 -10.35 -9.27
C LYS A 63 3.16 -11.08 -10.47
N GLN A 64 2.29 -12.05 -10.21
CA GLN A 64 1.62 -12.83 -11.26
C GLN A 64 0.67 -11.98 -12.09
N ASN A 65 -0.04 -11.05 -11.46
CA ASN A 65 -1.08 -10.25 -12.10
C ASN A 65 -0.59 -8.91 -12.65
N LYS A 66 0.70 -8.58 -12.47
CA LYS A 66 1.30 -7.33 -12.97
C LYS A 66 0.92 -7.01 -14.41
N ARG A 67 1.07 -7.97 -15.33
CA ARG A 67 0.80 -7.75 -16.76
C ARG A 67 -0.70 -7.68 -17.01
N ARG A 68 -1.46 -8.60 -16.44
CA ARG A 68 -2.91 -8.76 -16.67
C ARG A 68 -3.72 -7.56 -16.18
N LEU A 69 -3.37 -7.02 -15.01
CA LEU A 69 -4.01 -5.86 -14.40
C LEU A 69 -3.23 -4.55 -14.61
N ASN A 70 -2.19 -4.57 -15.46
CA ASN A 70 -1.37 -3.39 -15.74
C ASN A 70 -0.90 -2.68 -14.44
N ILE A 71 -0.42 -3.45 -13.46
CA ILE A 71 0.01 -2.93 -12.15
C ILE A 71 1.34 -2.18 -12.30
N ARG A 72 1.33 -0.89 -11.95
CA ARG A 72 2.48 -0.01 -12.14
C ARG A 72 3.13 0.47 -10.85
N LEU A 73 2.39 0.50 -9.75
CA LEU A 73 2.90 0.95 -8.46
C LEU A 73 2.22 0.20 -7.32
N VAL A 74 2.96 -0.06 -6.25
CA VAL A 74 2.46 -0.62 -5.00
C VAL A 74 2.75 0.36 -3.87
N LEU A 75 1.80 0.60 -2.98
CA LEU A 75 1.99 1.43 -1.78
C LEU A 75 1.65 0.62 -0.52
N CYS A 76 2.32 0.87 0.59
CA CYS A 76 2.02 0.26 1.89
C CYS A 76 1.86 1.35 2.96
N THR A 77 0.81 1.25 3.77
CA THR A 77 0.39 2.28 4.74
C THR A 77 1.19 2.30 6.05
N GLY A 78 2.26 1.52 6.16
CA GLY A 78 3.10 1.43 7.37
C GLY A 78 2.65 0.38 8.37
N ASP A 79 3.22 0.43 9.57
CA ASP A 79 3.19 -0.65 10.56
C ASP A 79 3.66 -1.98 9.96
N LEU A 80 4.85 -1.93 9.36
CA LEU A 80 5.51 -3.05 8.72
C LEU A 80 5.78 -4.18 9.73
N VAL A 81 6.01 -3.84 10.99
CA VAL A 81 6.22 -4.78 12.09
C VAL A 81 5.29 -4.47 13.27
N GLU A 82 5.13 -5.40 14.21
CA GLU A 82 4.41 -5.15 15.47
C GLU A 82 5.33 -4.53 16.53
N GLN A 83 6.63 -4.79 16.50
CA GLN A 83 7.58 -4.12 17.40
C GLN A 83 8.85 -3.76 16.64
N ASN A 84 9.31 -2.52 16.80
CA ASN A 84 10.48 -2.03 16.09
C ASN A 84 11.82 -2.50 16.65
N GLN A 85 11.99 -2.76 17.96
CA GLN A 85 13.28 -3.20 18.52
C GLN A 85 13.18 -4.29 19.61
N ARG A 86 12.00 -4.88 19.82
CA ARG A 86 11.81 -5.94 20.82
C ARG A 86 12.56 -7.22 20.42
N THR A 87 13.64 -7.54 21.14
CA THR A 87 14.50 -8.71 20.87
C THR A 87 13.95 -10.03 21.41
N VAL A 88 13.07 -9.97 22.40
CA VAL A 88 12.41 -11.16 22.98
C VAL A 88 10.89 -10.94 22.87
N PRO A 89 10.15 -11.84 22.17
CA PRO A 89 8.70 -11.76 22.11
C PRO A 89 8.09 -11.69 23.51
N ASP A 90 7.05 -10.88 23.69
CA ASP A 90 6.33 -10.80 24.96
C ASP A 90 5.43 -12.03 25.21
N GLY A 91 5.27 -12.90 24.20
CA GLY A 91 4.38 -14.07 24.23
C GLY A 91 2.90 -13.71 24.13
N VAL A 92 2.57 -12.43 23.91
CA VAL A 92 1.20 -11.90 23.84
C VAL A 92 0.94 -11.30 22.46
N ASN A 93 1.83 -10.46 21.95
CA ASN A 93 1.69 -9.73 20.69
C ASN A 93 2.69 -10.25 19.65
N GLY A 94 2.57 -11.53 19.32
CA GLY A 94 3.44 -12.21 18.35
C GLY A 94 4.34 -13.27 18.96
N ASN A 95 4.82 -14.19 18.11
CA ASN A 95 5.77 -15.24 18.47
C ASN A 95 7.17 -15.00 17.89
N LEU A 96 7.39 -13.89 17.18
CA LEU A 96 8.66 -13.56 16.54
C LEU A 96 9.33 -12.32 17.15
N PRO A 97 10.67 -12.32 17.32
CA PRO A 97 11.41 -11.13 17.70
C PRO A 97 11.44 -10.14 16.53
N SER A 98 11.67 -8.87 16.85
CA SER A 98 11.60 -7.74 15.91
C SER A 98 12.50 -7.92 14.67
N ASP A 99 13.71 -8.44 14.82
CA ASP A 99 14.63 -8.68 13.69
C ASP A 99 14.06 -9.69 12.69
N LYS A 100 13.31 -10.70 13.16
CA LYS A 100 12.63 -11.67 12.30
C LYS A 100 11.41 -11.09 11.62
N GLN A 101 10.66 -10.22 12.29
CA GLN A 101 9.53 -9.51 11.67
C GLN A 101 10.03 -8.60 10.54
N TRP A 102 11.07 -7.80 10.81
CA TRP A 102 11.69 -6.91 9.82
C TRP A 102 12.32 -7.65 8.65
N GLN A 103 13.03 -8.76 8.92
CA GLN A 103 13.61 -9.59 7.87
C GLN A 103 12.50 -10.17 6.98
N PHE A 104 11.45 -10.75 7.59
CA PHE A 104 10.34 -11.33 6.85
C PHE A 104 9.66 -10.31 5.93
N VAL A 105 9.26 -9.15 6.46
CA VAL A 105 8.56 -8.13 5.65
C VAL A 105 9.46 -7.63 4.52
N SER A 106 10.76 -7.48 4.76
CA SER A 106 11.73 -7.11 3.72
C SER A 106 11.88 -8.15 2.62
N ASP A 107 11.93 -9.44 2.99
CA ASP A 107 12.01 -10.55 2.04
C ASP A 107 10.72 -10.68 1.21
N ALA A 108 9.55 -10.53 1.87
CA ALA A 108 8.26 -10.56 1.20
C ALA A 108 8.13 -9.44 0.16
N PHE A 109 8.46 -8.19 0.51
CA PHE A 109 8.52 -7.09 -0.48
C PHE A 109 9.60 -7.32 -1.55
N GLY A 110 10.66 -8.07 -1.23
CA GLY A 110 11.70 -8.47 -2.18
C GLY A 110 11.22 -9.31 -3.35
N ILE A 111 10.08 -9.98 -3.21
CA ILE A 111 9.39 -10.67 -4.33
C ILE A 111 9.08 -9.68 -5.47
N LEU A 112 8.90 -8.40 -5.15
CA LEU A 112 8.54 -7.33 -6.08
C LEU A 112 9.73 -6.51 -6.60
N ASP A 113 10.94 -6.70 -6.07
CA ASP A 113 12.08 -5.80 -6.31
C ASP A 113 12.35 -5.54 -7.79
N ASP A 114 12.36 -6.59 -8.63
CA ASP A 114 12.59 -6.48 -10.08
C ASP A 114 11.28 -6.54 -10.91
N VAL A 115 10.13 -6.39 -10.25
CA VAL A 115 8.80 -6.64 -10.84
C VAL A 115 7.97 -5.35 -10.91
N VAL A 116 7.76 -4.68 -9.78
CA VAL A 116 6.97 -3.44 -9.71
C VAL A 116 7.52 -2.57 -8.58
N PRO A 117 7.70 -1.26 -8.79
CA PRO A 117 8.14 -0.39 -7.69
C PRO A 117 7.10 -0.38 -6.57
N TYR A 118 7.59 -0.38 -5.33
CA TYR A 118 6.77 -0.21 -4.14
C TYR A 118 7.26 0.96 -3.29
N ILE A 119 6.36 1.67 -2.61
CA ILE A 119 6.69 2.77 -1.70
C ILE A 119 6.03 2.51 -0.35
N LEU A 120 6.80 2.71 0.72
CA LEU A 120 6.40 2.45 2.10
C LEU A 120 6.40 3.78 2.87
N CYS A 121 5.50 3.93 3.83
CA CYS A 121 5.68 4.85 4.97
C CYS A 121 5.89 4.05 6.26
N THR A 122 6.32 4.71 7.33
CA THR A 122 6.37 4.10 8.67
C THR A 122 5.05 4.29 9.41
N GLY A 123 4.68 3.31 10.21
CA GLY A 123 3.62 3.40 11.22
C GLY A 123 4.15 3.53 12.64
N ASN A 124 3.27 3.57 13.64
CA ASN A 124 3.70 3.74 15.03
C ASN A 124 4.48 2.55 15.56
N HIS A 125 4.22 1.33 15.09
CA HIS A 125 4.94 0.12 15.49
C HIS A 125 6.32 0.01 14.83
N ASP A 126 6.58 0.79 13.77
CA ASP A 126 7.88 0.87 13.09
C ASP A 126 8.86 1.84 13.79
N HIS A 127 8.45 2.46 14.90
CA HIS A 127 9.25 3.39 15.68
C HIS A 127 9.39 2.96 17.14
N GLY A 128 10.51 3.32 17.77
CA GLY A 128 10.74 3.07 19.20
C GLY A 128 11.12 1.63 19.52
N PHE A 129 10.76 1.17 20.73
CA PHE A 129 11.02 -0.21 21.15
C PHE A 129 9.80 -1.10 20.85
N ASP A 130 8.62 -0.67 21.30
CA ASP A 130 7.35 -1.35 21.03
C ASP A 130 6.51 -0.56 20.04
N ARG A 131 6.17 0.70 20.37
CA ARG A 131 5.36 1.58 19.51
C ARG A 131 5.55 3.06 19.82
N ALA A 132 6.30 3.75 18.96
CA ALA A 132 6.46 5.20 18.96
C ALA A 132 6.80 5.81 20.34
N GLU A 133 7.67 5.17 21.12
CA GLU A 133 8.24 5.78 22.33
C GLU A 133 9.28 6.86 22.00
N ASN A 134 9.92 6.73 20.83
CA ASN A 134 10.86 7.67 20.23
C ASN A 134 10.81 7.50 18.69
N ARG A 135 11.56 8.30 17.93
CA ARG A 135 11.52 8.27 16.45
C ARG A 135 12.45 7.27 15.79
N TYR A 136 13.27 6.53 16.53
CA TYR A 136 14.17 5.56 15.90
C TYR A 136 13.38 4.48 15.16
N SER A 137 13.73 4.19 13.91
CA SER A 137 13.13 3.14 13.08
C SER A 137 14.21 2.25 12.46
N GLN A 138 13.96 0.95 12.38
CA GLN A 138 14.81 0.01 11.64
C GLN A 138 14.52 -0.01 10.13
N LEU A 139 13.55 0.77 9.62
CA LEU A 139 13.16 0.78 8.21
C LEU A 139 14.38 0.80 7.28
N ASN A 140 15.31 1.73 7.49
CA ASN A 140 16.47 1.90 6.60
C ASN A 140 17.52 0.77 6.70
N SER A 141 17.50 -0.03 7.77
CA SER A 141 18.36 -1.20 7.91
C SER A 141 17.89 -2.34 7.00
N PHE A 142 16.57 -2.48 6.81
CA PHE A 142 15.95 -3.57 6.05
C PHE A 142 15.48 -3.17 4.65
N PHE A 143 15.21 -1.88 4.46
CA PHE A 143 14.86 -1.24 3.20
C PHE A 143 15.84 -0.09 2.94
N PRO A 144 17.11 -0.36 2.64
CA PRO A 144 18.05 0.71 2.42
C PRO A 144 17.76 1.41 1.09
N ALA A 145 18.02 2.72 1.00
CA ALA A 145 17.78 3.49 -0.23
C ALA A 145 18.61 3.01 -1.44
N ASN A 146 19.67 2.22 -1.21
CA ASN A 146 20.50 1.59 -2.24
C ASN A 146 20.10 0.13 -2.55
N ARG A 147 18.95 -0.35 -2.03
CA ARG A 147 18.41 -1.67 -2.37
C ARG A 147 18.25 -1.78 -3.88
N LYS A 148 18.67 -2.89 -4.47
CA LYS A 148 18.50 -3.13 -5.91
C LYS A 148 17.03 -3.46 -6.20
N SER A 149 16.22 -2.42 -6.33
CA SER A 149 14.76 -2.51 -6.50
C SER A 149 14.26 -1.41 -7.43
N LEU A 150 13.19 -1.67 -8.17
CA LEU A 150 12.60 -0.72 -9.11
C LEU A 150 12.15 0.58 -8.45
N TYR A 151 11.82 0.59 -7.14
CA TYR A 151 11.45 1.83 -6.46
C TYR A 151 12.61 2.84 -6.37
N THR A 152 13.87 2.38 -6.39
CA THR A 152 15.03 3.29 -6.38
C THR A 152 15.12 4.13 -7.64
N GLY A 153 14.57 3.64 -8.76
CA GLY A 153 14.44 4.42 -9.99
C GLY A 153 13.40 5.55 -9.90
N LEU A 154 12.46 5.46 -8.95
CA LEU A 154 11.45 6.50 -8.71
C LEU A 154 11.90 7.51 -7.65
N LEU A 155 12.80 7.11 -6.73
CA LEU A 155 13.26 7.94 -5.62
C LEU A 155 13.95 9.20 -6.12
N LYS A 156 13.45 10.37 -5.71
CA LYS A 156 14.03 11.68 -6.08
C LYS A 156 14.74 12.36 -4.91
N GLY A 157 14.40 11.98 -3.68
CA GLY A 157 15.16 12.37 -2.51
C GLY A 157 14.46 12.00 -1.21
N MET A 158 15.14 12.35 -0.13
CA MET A 158 14.75 12.03 1.25
C MET A 158 14.88 13.28 2.11
N PHE A 159 13.90 13.49 2.99
CA PHE A 159 14.01 14.43 4.09
C PHE A 159 14.77 13.78 5.25
N LYS A 160 15.24 14.62 6.17
CA LYS A 160 16.01 14.16 7.32
C LYS A 160 15.10 13.56 8.40
N ASN A 161 15.49 12.43 8.97
CA ASN A 161 14.88 11.90 10.19
C ASN A 161 15.26 12.73 11.43
N GLU A 162 14.87 12.28 12.63
CA GLU A 162 15.18 13.00 13.88
C GLU A 162 16.69 13.15 14.13
N ALA A 163 17.48 12.17 13.70
CA ALA A 163 18.94 12.21 13.80
C ALA A 163 19.61 13.11 12.74
N GLY A 164 18.84 13.80 11.89
CA GLY A 164 19.36 14.68 10.86
C GLY A 164 19.87 13.96 9.60
N ILE A 165 19.53 12.67 9.43
CA ILE A 165 20.00 11.82 8.34
C ILE A 165 18.88 11.68 7.28
N PRO A 166 19.16 11.89 5.98
CA PRO A 166 18.21 11.60 4.92
C PRO A 166 17.86 10.10 4.88
N THR A 167 16.57 9.76 4.98
CA THR A 167 16.09 8.38 5.10
C THR A 167 14.77 8.12 4.37
N LEU A 168 14.45 6.86 4.12
CA LEU A 168 13.16 6.46 3.53
C LEU A 168 11.97 6.65 4.46
N GLU A 169 12.19 6.97 5.75
CA GLU A 169 11.13 7.36 6.69
C GLU A 169 10.35 8.56 6.15
N ASN A 170 11.02 9.45 5.41
CA ASN A 170 10.43 10.64 4.80
C ASN A 170 11.05 10.84 3.41
N ALA A 171 10.36 10.44 2.34
CA ALA A 171 10.92 10.41 0.99
C ALA A 171 9.90 10.82 -0.07
N TRP A 172 10.39 11.26 -1.24
CA TRP A 172 9.52 11.54 -2.37
C TRP A 172 9.99 10.87 -3.65
N TYR A 173 8.99 10.55 -4.47
CA TYR A 173 9.13 9.73 -5.66
C TYR A 173 8.37 10.35 -6.81
N GLU A 174 8.95 10.30 -7.99
CA GLU A 174 8.27 10.73 -9.21
C GLU A 174 7.88 9.51 -10.04
N PHE A 175 6.60 9.43 -10.39
CA PHE A 175 6.05 8.34 -11.17
C PHE A 175 5.28 8.91 -12.36
N GLN A 176 5.61 8.44 -13.57
CA GLN A 176 4.85 8.76 -14.77
C GLN A 176 3.94 7.57 -15.11
N ALA A 177 2.64 7.81 -15.10
CA ALA A 177 1.65 6.82 -15.46
C ALA A 177 1.68 6.53 -16.98
N PRO A 178 1.21 5.34 -17.42
CA PRO A 178 1.15 5.00 -18.85
C PRO A 178 0.37 6.01 -19.72
N GLY A 179 -0.63 6.69 -19.15
CA GLY A 179 -1.42 7.73 -19.81
C GLY A 179 -0.76 9.12 -19.87
N GLY A 180 0.47 9.28 -19.35
CA GLY A 180 1.23 10.53 -19.37
C GLY A 180 1.09 11.40 -18.12
N ASP A 181 0.10 11.13 -17.27
CA ASP A 181 -0.05 11.77 -15.96
C ASP A 181 1.22 11.62 -15.11
N ARG A 182 1.62 12.72 -14.46
CA ARG A 182 2.76 12.73 -13.55
C ARG A 182 2.28 12.77 -12.11
N PHE A 183 2.82 11.88 -11.29
CA PHE A 183 2.55 11.81 -9.86
C PHE A 183 3.81 12.14 -9.08
N LEU A 184 3.64 12.94 -8.03
CA LEU A 184 4.63 13.12 -6.98
C LEU A 184 4.09 12.42 -5.75
N ILE A 185 4.70 11.31 -5.36
CA ILE A 185 4.34 10.56 -4.15
C ILE A 185 5.24 11.03 -3.03
N VAL A 186 4.66 11.58 -1.96
CA VAL A 186 5.37 12.03 -0.76
C VAL A 186 5.03 11.08 0.38
N SER A 187 5.98 10.22 0.72
CA SER A 187 5.89 9.32 1.89
C SER A 187 6.40 10.05 3.13
N LEU A 188 5.59 10.07 4.18
CA LEU A 188 5.87 10.75 5.42
C LEU A 188 5.79 9.77 6.60
N GLU A 189 6.69 9.95 7.56
CA GLU A 189 6.75 9.16 8.79
C GLU A 189 5.42 9.19 9.57
N PHE A 190 5.21 8.23 10.47
CA PHE A 190 4.06 8.26 11.38
C PHE A 190 3.99 9.59 12.14
N ASN A 191 2.86 10.30 12.09
CA ASN A 191 2.67 11.61 12.73
C ASN A 191 3.85 12.56 12.45
N PRO A 192 3.99 13.06 11.21
CA PRO A 192 5.20 13.74 10.77
C PRO A 192 5.58 14.93 11.66
N ARG A 193 6.87 15.10 11.91
CA ARG A 193 7.40 16.27 12.63
C ARG A 193 7.09 17.56 11.88
N ALA A 194 6.91 18.67 12.60
CA ALA A 194 6.56 19.95 12.00
C ALA A 194 7.58 20.41 10.93
N ALA A 195 8.87 20.11 11.16
CA ALA A 195 9.94 20.42 10.21
C ALA A 195 9.77 19.67 8.87
N VAL A 196 9.48 18.37 8.91
CA VAL A 196 9.24 17.55 7.71
C VAL A 196 8.01 18.06 6.95
N VAL A 197 6.93 18.40 7.66
CA VAL A 197 5.71 18.96 7.05
C VAL A 197 6.00 20.28 6.32
N ALA A 198 6.83 21.14 6.90
CA ALA A 198 7.25 22.39 6.27
C ALA A 198 8.11 22.15 5.02
N GLU A 199 9.07 21.22 5.08
CA GLU A 199 9.91 20.85 3.92
C GLU A 199 9.09 20.19 2.81
N ALA A 200 8.16 19.31 3.14
CA ALA A 200 7.22 18.70 2.19
C ALA A 200 6.36 19.76 1.50
N LYS A 201 5.90 20.77 2.24
CA LYS A 201 5.15 21.89 1.66
C LYS A 201 6.00 22.68 0.67
N VAL A 202 7.26 22.97 1.00
CA VAL A 202 8.17 23.65 0.06
C VAL A 202 8.40 22.78 -1.17
N LEU A 203 8.62 21.48 -0.99
CA LEU A 203 8.83 20.52 -2.09
C LEU A 203 7.66 20.56 -3.07
N VAL A 204 6.44 20.30 -2.62
CA VAL A 204 5.28 20.14 -3.52
C VAL A 204 4.90 21.44 -4.24
N ASN A 205 5.34 22.60 -3.74
CA ASN A 205 5.10 23.91 -4.37
C ASN A 205 6.26 24.36 -5.28
N LYS A 206 7.29 23.54 -5.51
CA LYS A 206 8.34 23.87 -6.50
C LYS A 206 7.75 23.93 -7.91
N PRO A 207 8.23 24.83 -8.79
CA PRO A 207 7.76 24.92 -10.18
C PRO A 207 7.88 23.60 -10.96
N GLU A 208 8.90 22.78 -10.65
CA GLU A 208 9.11 21.47 -11.29
C GLU A 208 7.96 20.47 -11.04
N TYR A 209 7.16 20.67 -9.99
CA TYR A 209 6.03 19.80 -9.64
C TYR A 209 4.65 20.46 -9.82
N SER A 210 4.56 21.61 -10.50
CA SER A 210 3.29 22.34 -10.66
C SER A 210 2.21 21.52 -11.35
N GLU A 211 2.62 20.65 -12.28
CA GLU A 211 1.75 19.82 -13.09
C GLU A 211 1.60 18.38 -12.55
N HIS A 212 2.23 18.06 -11.42
CA HIS A 212 2.12 16.73 -10.82
C HIS A 212 0.82 16.61 -10.02
N LYS A 213 0.24 15.43 -9.99
CA LYS A 213 -0.80 15.05 -9.02
C LYS A 213 -0.09 14.56 -7.76
N VAL A 214 -0.24 15.25 -6.63
CA VAL A 214 0.45 14.86 -5.40
C VAL A 214 -0.37 13.83 -4.63
N ILE A 215 0.29 12.72 -4.29
CA ILE A 215 -0.22 11.68 -3.40
C ILE A 215 0.60 11.71 -2.12
N TYR A 216 -0.06 11.93 -0.97
CA TYR A 216 0.57 11.82 0.33
C TYR A 216 0.32 10.41 0.88
N LEU A 217 1.38 9.72 1.26
CA LEU A 217 1.34 8.42 1.95
C LEU A 217 1.83 8.64 3.38
N THR A 218 0.98 8.38 4.37
CA THR A 218 1.33 8.46 5.79
C THR A 218 0.46 7.51 6.58
N HIS A 219 0.84 7.17 7.81
CA HIS A 219 0.15 6.13 8.56
C HIS A 219 -1.13 6.60 9.27
N SER A 220 -1.02 7.55 10.22
CA SER A 220 -2.19 8.11 10.93
C SER A 220 -2.68 9.40 10.27
N TYR A 221 -3.95 9.42 9.88
CA TYR A 221 -4.57 10.58 9.23
C TYR A 221 -6.07 10.73 9.50
N MET A 222 -6.87 9.69 9.28
CA MET A 222 -8.32 9.72 9.49
C MET A 222 -8.86 8.38 9.95
N ASP A 223 -10.07 8.39 10.51
CA ASP A 223 -10.78 7.19 10.95
C ASP A 223 -11.71 6.58 9.87
N SER A 224 -12.38 5.47 10.19
CA SER A 224 -13.28 4.76 9.26
C SER A 224 -14.52 5.57 8.84
N LYS A 225 -14.85 6.62 9.61
CA LYS A 225 -15.92 7.58 9.35
C LYS A 225 -15.42 8.80 8.56
N GLY A 226 -14.15 8.82 8.17
CA GLY A 226 -13.50 9.91 7.48
C GLY A 226 -13.17 11.10 8.38
N ARG A 227 -13.30 11.03 9.69
CA ARG A 227 -12.92 12.16 10.55
C ARG A 227 -11.40 12.18 10.66
N ARG A 228 -10.78 13.33 10.36
CA ARG A 228 -9.32 13.48 10.50
C ARG A 228 -8.94 13.43 11.97
N ILE A 229 -7.87 12.71 12.27
CA ILE A 229 -7.37 12.53 13.63
C ILE A 229 -6.81 13.87 14.13
N GLU A 230 -7.29 14.34 15.28
CA GLU A 230 -6.84 15.60 15.88
C GLU A 230 -5.70 15.40 16.87
N LYS A 231 -5.68 14.24 17.55
CA LYS A 231 -4.74 13.92 18.61
C LYS A 231 -4.48 12.42 18.66
N GLU A 232 -3.29 12.10 19.10
CA GLU A 232 -2.77 10.75 19.23
C GLU A 232 -2.18 10.54 20.63
N GLY A 233 -2.22 9.31 21.11
CA GLY A 233 -1.89 8.94 22.49
C GLY A 233 -0.45 8.46 22.73
N TYR A 234 0.47 8.68 21.77
CA TYR A 234 1.84 8.16 21.82
C TYR A 234 2.81 9.08 22.58
N LYS A 235 4.00 8.56 22.93
CA LYS A 235 4.98 9.30 23.75
C LYS A 235 5.81 10.32 22.95
N ILE A 236 5.90 10.17 21.63
CA ILE A 236 6.47 11.17 20.73
C ILE A 236 5.71 12.51 20.83
N THR A 237 6.42 13.63 20.83
CA THR A 237 5.85 14.95 21.17
C THR A 237 5.79 15.95 20.01
N ASP A 238 6.74 15.94 19.08
CA ASP A 238 6.68 16.73 17.84
C ASP A 238 5.88 15.97 16.79
N VAL A 239 4.55 16.12 16.84
CA VAL A 239 3.59 15.37 16.01
C VAL A 239 2.69 16.30 15.22
N THR A 240 2.45 15.96 13.95
CA THR A 240 1.41 16.58 13.12
C THR A 240 0.35 15.54 12.78
N CYS A 241 -0.69 15.44 13.60
CA CYS A 241 -1.82 14.54 13.36
C CYS A 241 -2.63 14.95 12.12
N GLY A 242 -3.47 14.04 11.61
CA GLY A 242 -4.13 14.19 10.31
C GLY A 242 -4.86 15.51 10.06
N LYS A 243 -5.55 16.08 11.05
CA LYS A 243 -6.19 17.41 10.92
C LYS A 243 -5.15 18.51 10.70
N ALA A 244 -4.10 18.54 11.51
CA ALA A 244 -3.03 19.51 11.36
C ALA A 244 -2.24 19.29 10.06
N LEU A 245 -2.08 18.03 9.62
CA LEU A 245 -1.40 17.70 8.36
C LEU A 245 -2.20 18.23 7.16
N TRP A 246 -3.53 18.08 7.20
CA TRP A 246 -4.43 18.70 6.23
C TRP A 246 -4.24 20.21 6.17
N GLU A 247 -4.39 20.89 7.30
CA GLU A 247 -4.36 22.37 7.38
C GLU A 247 -3.00 22.97 6.99
N LYS A 248 -1.90 22.27 7.33
CA LYS A 248 -0.54 22.80 7.14
C LYS A 248 0.06 22.45 5.78
N LEU A 249 -0.26 21.27 5.22
CA LEU A 249 0.36 20.72 4.01
C LEU A 249 -0.64 20.47 2.87
N VAL A 250 -1.66 19.64 3.10
CA VAL A 250 -2.50 19.12 2.02
C VAL A 250 -3.43 20.20 1.44
N GLU A 251 -4.21 20.86 2.30
CA GLU A 251 -5.16 21.92 1.93
C GLU A 251 -4.49 23.13 1.25
N PRO A 252 -3.33 23.65 1.72
CA PRO A 252 -2.70 24.81 1.09
C PRO A 252 -1.93 24.47 -0.21
N SER A 253 -1.70 23.21 -0.54
CA SER A 253 -0.92 22.84 -1.74
C SER A 253 -1.85 22.59 -2.94
N ALA A 254 -1.70 23.41 -3.99
CA ALA A 254 -2.63 23.46 -5.11
C ALA A 254 -2.72 22.17 -5.93
N ASN A 255 -1.64 21.39 -5.94
CA ASN A 255 -1.48 20.14 -6.67
C ASN A 255 -1.81 18.88 -5.85
N SER A 256 -2.24 19.02 -4.59
CA SER A 256 -2.76 17.91 -3.77
C SER A 256 -3.91 17.19 -4.47
N SER A 257 -3.82 15.86 -4.58
CA SER A 257 -4.83 15.04 -5.25
C SER A 257 -5.32 13.88 -4.37
N MET A 258 -4.42 13.25 -3.61
CA MET A 258 -4.79 12.13 -2.74
C MET A 258 -4.02 12.08 -1.41
N VAL A 259 -4.64 11.51 -0.38
CA VAL A 259 -3.99 11.07 0.87
C VAL A 259 -4.36 9.60 1.11
N LEU A 260 -3.37 8.75 1.32
CA LEU A 260 -3.53 7.33 1.60
C LEU A 260 -2.95 7.02 2.99
N CYS A 261 -3.72 6.31 3.81
CA CYS A 261 -3.37 6.04 5.20
C CYS A 261 -3.92 4.70 5.73
N GLY A 262 -3.44 4.31 6.91
CA GLY A 262 -3.79 3.07 7.61
C GLY A 262 -4.20 3.37 9.06
N HIS A 263 -3.54 2.72 10.02
CA HIS A 263 -3.59 2.98 11.46
C HIS A 263 -4.87 2.61 12.19
N VAL A 264 -6.03 3.07 11.72
CA VAL A 264 -7.27 2.99 12.50
C VAL A 264 -8.03 1.69 12.27
N VAL A 265 -8.46 1.08 13.37
CA VAL A 265 -9.49 0.04 13.43
C VAL A 265 -10.54 0.47 14.45
N ASP A 266 -11.66 1.05 13.99
CA ASP A 266 -12.71 1.61 14.87
C ASP A 266 -13.62 0.52 15.48
N GLU A 267 -13.85 -0.56 14.72
CA GLU A 267 -14.67 -1.71 15.12
C GLU A 267 -14.15 -2.98 14.44
N MET A 268 -14.36 -4.14 15.07
CA MET A 268 -13.93 -5.47 14.58
C MET A 268 -14.86 -6.00 13.46
N SER A 269 -15.12 -5.15 12.47
CA SER A 269 -15.93 -5.42 11.28
C SER A 269 -15.23 -4.74 10.11
N HIS A 270 -15.33 -5.27 8.89
CA HIS A 270 -14.69 -4.64 7.72
C HIS A 270 -15.00 -3.13 7.60
N ARG A 271 -16.18 -2.68 8.03
CA ARG A 271 -16.54 -1.26 7.98
C ARG A 271 -15.66 -0.38 8.87
N GLY A 272 -15.20 -0.89 10.00
CA GLY A 272 -14.27 -0.21 10.92
C GLY A 272 -12.83 -0.14 10.44
N HIS A 273 -12.51 -0.84 9.36
CA HIS A 273 -11.18 -0.99 8.77
C HIS A 273 -11.00 -0.17 7.48
N VAL A 274 -12.06 0.52 7.03
CA VAL A 274 -12.06 1.27 5.77
C VAL A 274 -12.72 2.65 5.92
N GLY A 275 -12.14 3.65 5.28
CA GLY A 275 -12.62 5.03 5.32
C GLY A 275 -12.34 5.74 4.01
N PHE A 276 -13.28 6.56 3.56
CA PHE A 276 -13.08 7.40 2.38
C PHE A 276 -13.78 8.75 2.56
N ARG A 277 -13.13 9.82 2.10
CA ARG A 277 -13.75 11.15 2.00
C ARG A 277 -13.10 11.99 0.91
N THR A 278 -13.79 13.05 0.55
CA THR A 278 -13.33 14.01 -0.44
C THR A 278 -13.55 15.42 0.08
N ASP A 279 -12.56 16.29 -0.10
CA ASP A 279 -12.63 17.70 0.26
C ASP A 279 -11.98 18.55 -0.84
N LYS A 280 -12.24 19.86 -0.85
CA LYS A 280 -11.55 20.81 -1.72
C LYS A 280 -10.34 21.40 -1.01
N ASN A 281 -9.21 21.48 -1.71
CA ASN A 281 -8.07 22.27 -1.24
C ASN A 281 -8.31 23.77 -1.47
N ARG A 282 -7.38 24.64 -1.02
CA ARG A 282 -7.52 26.11 -1.18
C ARG A 282 -7.54 26.59 -2.64
N ALA A 283 -7.04 25.78 -3.56
CA ALA A 283 -7.07 26.06 -4.99
C ALA A 283 -8.35 25.55 -5.68
N GLY A 284 -9.30 24.96 -4.94
CA GLY A 284 -10.55 24.40 -5.48
C GLY A 284 -10.43 23.01 -6.10
N ARG A 285 -9.25 22.37 -6.00
CA ARG A 285 -9.00 21.01 -6.49
C ARG A 285 -9.56 19.97 -5.52
N THR A 286 -10.12 18.90 -6.07
CA THR A 286 -10.59 17.74 -5.29
C THR A 286 -9.41 16.96 -4.69
N VAL A 287 -9.45 16.70 -3.39
CA VAL A 287 -8.50 15.83 -2.68
C VAL A 287 -9.22 14.63 -2.08
N ASN A 288 -8.89 13.44 -2.59
CA ASN A 288 -9.47 12.17 -2.15
C ASN A 288 -8.63 11.56 -1.03
N GLN A 289 -9.25 11.20 0.08
CA GLN A 289 -8.56 10.70 1.26
C GLN A 289 -9.09 9.31 1.56
N MET A 290 -8.21 8.32 1.63
CA MET A 290 -8.56 6.92 1.83
C MET A 290 -7.76 6.32 2.98
N MET A 291 -8.48 5.67 3.88
CA MET A 291 -7.93 4.89 4.98
C MET A 291 -8.23 3.41 4.72
N PHE A 292 -7.22 2.56 4.85
CA PHE A 292 -7.36 1.13 4.70
C PHE A 292 -6.43 0.39 5.65
N ASN A 293 -7.01 -0.32 6.62
CA ASN A 293 -6.27 -1.09 7.60
C ASN A 293 -6.95 -2.44 7.88
N ALA A 294 -6.57 -3.49 7.14
CA ALA A 294 -7.17 -4.82 7.30
C ALA A 294 -6.54 -5.66 8.42
N GLN A 295 -5.62 -5.13 9.24
CA GLN A 295 -4.72 -5.93 10.11
C GLN A 295 -5.41 -6.86 11.13
N ALA A 296 -6.67 -6.59 11.47
CA ALA A 296 -7.45 -7.37 12.44
C ALA A 296 -8.61 -8.16 11.77
N GLU A 297 -8.69 -8.17 10.44
CA GLU A 297 -9.57 -9.10 9.73
C GLU A 297 -9.04 -10.54 9.82
N GLY A 298 -9.90 -11.54 9.61
CA GLY A 298 -9.50 -12.94 9.70
C GLY A 298 -9.11 -13.41 11.12
N GLY A 299 -9.68 -12.80 12.16
CA GLY A 299 -9.58 -13.27 13.54
C GLY A 299 -9.06 -12.25 14.57
N SER A 300 -9.29 -10.95 14.36
CA SER A 300 -8.84 -9.87 15.26
C SER A 300 -7.30 -9.77 15.35
N TRP A 301 -6.77 -9.15 16.41
CA TRP A 301 -5.35 -8.83 16.59
C TRP A 301 -4.39 -10.02 16.61
N HIS A 302 -4.95 -11.23 16.77
CA HIS A 302 -4.25 -12.52 16.86
C HIS A 302 -4.71 -13.50 15.78
N GLY A 303 -5.46 -13.01 14.79
CA GLY A 303 -5.97 -13.78 13.67
C GLY A 303 -4.93 -14.07 12.61
N ASN A 304 -5.39 -14.31 11.38
CA ASN A 304 -4.54 -14.69 10.24
C ASN A 304 -3.78 -13.54 9.58
N GLY A 305 -3.90 -12.31 10.10
CA GLY A 305 -3.20 -11.13 9.59
C GLY A 305 -4.03 -10.14 8.80
N GLY A 306 -5.27 -10.48 8.42
CA GLY A 306 -6.15 -9.57 7.69
C GLY A 306 -6.78 -10.15 6.43
N ASP A 307 -6.97 -11.48 6.37
CA ASP A 307 -7.61 -12.20 5.28
C ASP A 307 -7.05 -11.93 3.87
N GLY A 308 -5.83 -11.41 3.77
CA GLY A 308 -5.17 -11.06 2.50
C GLY A 308 -5.78 -9.85 1.78
N TRP A 309 -6.57 -8.99 2.43
CA TRP A 309 -7.23 -7.88 1.72
C TRP A 309 -6.25 -6.86 1.13
N LEU A 310 -6.54 -6.42 -0.10
CA LEU A 310 -5.85 -5.39 -0.87
C LEU A 310 -6.87 -4.38 -1.38
N ARG A 311 -6.43 -3.13 -1.58
CA ARG A 311 -7.14 -2.16 -2.42
C ARG A 311 -6.45 -2.05 -3.77
N ILE A 312 -7.21 -2.24 -4.84
CA ILE A 312 -6.75 -2.07 -6.22
C ILE A 312 -7.39 -0.78 -6.73
N LEU A 313 -6.57 0.23 -6.98
CA LEU A 313 -6.99 1.50 -7.56
C LEU A 313 -6.75 1.43 -9.06
N GLU A 314 -7.81 1.28 -9.83
CA GLU A 314 -7.82 1.27 -11.29
C GLU A 314 -7.99 2.70 -11.81
N PHE A 315 -6.94 3.23 -12.43
CA PHE A 315 -6.93 4.55 -13.07
C PHE A 315 -7.35 4.39 -14.52
N HIS A 316 -8.44 5.06 -14.86
CA HIS A 316 -9.04 5.00 -16.19
C HIS A 316 -8.25 5.82 -17.22
N PRO A 317 -8.37 5.49 -18.53
CA PRO A 317 -7.67 6.22 -19.58
C PRO A 317 -8.09 7.68 -19.75
N ASP A 318 -9.20 8.10 -19.12
CA ASP A 318 -9.65 9.50 -19.11
C ASP A 318 -8.74 10.43 -18.28
N GLY A 319 -7.82 9.87 -17.47
CA GLY A 319 -6.91 10.61 -16.59
C GLY A 319 -7.59 11.25 -15.37
N LYS A 320 -8.86 10.94 -15.13
CA LYS A 320 -9.70 11.58 -14.10
C LYS A 320 -10.30 10.56 -13.14
N THR A 321 -10.82 9.47 -13.68
CA THR A 321 -11.59 8.48 -12.93
C THR A 321 -10.67 7.44 -12.30
N VAL A 322 -10.89 7.16 -11.01
CA VAL A 322 -10.25 6.04 -10.31
C VAL A 322 -11.33 5.16 -9.71
N THR A 323 -11.33 3.87 -10.05
CA THR A 323 -12.20 2.86 -9.44
C THR A 323 -11.42 2.07 -8.40
N VAL A 324 -11.99 1.92 -7.22
CA VAL A 324 -11.44 1.14 -6.12
C VAL A 324 -12.09 -0.22 -6.11
N HIS A 325 -11.29 -1.27 -5.94
CA HIS A 325 -11.75 -2.63 -5.70
C HIS A 325 -11.11 -3.16 -4.41
N THR A 326 -11.91 -3.74 -3.51
CA THR A 326 -11.40 -4.52 -2.35
C THR A 326 -11.33 -5.99 -2.71
N PHE A 327 -10.12 -6.55 -2.67
CA PHE A 327 -9.85 -7.89 -3.17
C PHE A 327 -8.94 -8.69 -2.22
N SER A 328 -9.17 -10.00 -2.08
CA SER A 328 -8.31 -10.91 -1.31
C SER A 328 -7.72 -12.02 -2.20
N PRO A 329 -6.39 -12.07 -2.40
CA PRO A 329 -5.71 -13.21 -3.00
C PRO A 329 -5.89 -14.50 -2.22
N LEU A 330 -6.02 -14.42 -0.89
CA LEU A 330 -6.22 -15.58 -0.01
C LEU A 330 -7.51 -16.33 -0.35
N PHE A 331 -8.61 -15.59 -0.56
CA PHE A 331 -9.87 -16.22 -0.96
C PHE A 331 -9.90 -16.59 -2.45
N ALA A 332 -9.18 -15.86 -3.30
CA ALA A 332 -9.16 -16.10 -4.73
C ALA A 332 -8.40 -17.37 -5.14
N VAL A 333 -7.40 -17.80 -4.35
CA VAL A 333 -6.55 -18.95 -4.71
C VAL A 333 -7.31 -20.28 -4.70
N SER A 334 -8.42 -20.38 -3.97
CA SER A 334 -9.24 -21.59 -3.91
C SER A 334 -10.58 -21.43 -4.65
N PRO A 335 -10.95 -22.37 -5.54
CA PRO A 335 -12.28 -22.39 -6.17
C PRO A 335 -13.45 -22.42 -5.18
N SER A 336 -13.24 -22.95 -3.96
CA SER A 336 -14.30 -23.00 -2.94
C SER A 336 -14.55 -21.65 -2.27
N THR A 337 -13.58 -20.73 -2.31
CA THR A 337 -13.65 -19.43 -1.63
C THR A 337 -13.59 -18.25 -2.60
N VAL A 338 -13.36 -18.46 -3.90
CA VAL A 338 -13.22 -17.36 -4.86
C VAL A 338 -14.42 -16.41 -4.89
N GLY A 339 -15.63 -16.91 -4.63
CA GLY A 339 -16.84 -16.07 -4.51
C GLY A 339 -16.79 -15.05 -3.35
N LEU A 340 -15.87 -15.22 -2.40
CA LEU A 340 -15.63 -14.31 -1.26
C LEU A 340 -14.46 -13.35 -1.52
N SER A 341 -13.74 -13.49 -2.64
CA SER A 341 -12.52 -12.74 -2.89
C SER A 341 -12.73 -11.28 -3.25
N LEU A 342 -13.96 -10.89 -3.59
CA LEU A 342 -14.35 -9.52 -3.90
C LEU A 342 -15.41 -9.04 -2.93
N ARG A 343 -15.20 -7.85 -2.35
CA ARG A 343 -16.25 -7.14 -1.63
C ARG A 343 -16.90 -6.12 -2.57
N THR A 344 -18.22 -5.96 -2.45
CA THR A 344 -19.03 -5.16 -3.37
C THR A 344 -19.84 -4.06 -2.69
N GLU A 345 -19.66 -3.85 -1.39
CA GLU A 345 -20.32 -2.77 -0.67
C GLU A 345 -19.87 -1.40 -1.20
N PRO A 346 -20.64 -0.32 -1.00
CA PRO A 346 -20.30 1.01 -1.53
C PRO A 346 -18.97 1.58 -1.02
N TYR A 347 -18.44 1.07 0.10
CA TYR A 347 -17.12 1.41 0.63
C TYR A 347 -16.00 0.47 0.15
N ASP A 348 -16.32 -0.54 -0.66
CA ASP A 348 -15.39 -1.51 -1.23
C ASP A 348 -15.19 -1.35 -2.72
N HIS A 349 -16.29 -1.06 -3.41
CA HIS A 349 -16.31 -0.84 -4.84
C HIS A 349 -16.97 0.49 -5.17
N PHE A 350 -16.14 1.50 -5.48
CA PHE A 350 -16.60 2.85 -5.78
C PHE A 350 -15.62 3.56 -6.72
N SER A 351 -16.08 4.65 -7.34
CA SER A 351 -15.22 5.49 -8.18
C SER A 351 -15.18 6.92 -7.67
N PHE A 352 -14.05 7.60 -7.89
CA PHE A 352 -13.87 9.02 -7.58
C PHE A 352 -13.08 9.74 -8.69
N SER A 353 -13.13 11.07 -8.68
CA SER A 353 -12.43 11.94 -9.64
C SER A 353 -11.17 12.58 -9.04
N LEU A 354 -10.10 12.69 -9.83
CA LEU A 354 -8.84 13.38 -9.48
C LEU A 354 -8.86 14.91 -9.77
N GLU A 355 -9.96 15.44 -10.31
CA GLU A 355 -10.19 16.86 -10.61
C GLU A 355 -11.10 17.56 -9.58
#